data_AF-A0A537J348-F1
#
_entry.id   AF-A0A537J348-F1
#
_cell.length_a   1.000
_cell.length_b   1.000
_cell.length_c   1.000
_cell.angle_alpha   90.00
_cell.angle_beta   90.00
_cell.angle_gamma   90.00
#
_symmetry.space_group_name_H-M   'P 1'
#
loop_
_entity.id
_entity.type
_entity.pdbx_description
1 polymer ?
#
loop_
_entity_poly.entity_id
_entity_poly.type
_entity_poly.pdbx_seq_one_letter_code
_entity_poly.pdbx_strand_id
1 'polypeptide(L)'
;MSYTEVKKSIFYETVKRFMDIIFSLMLLIFFFPVIIGVAIAIKINSAGPILADTPQRVGKNGKLFKMYKFRSMIQNAHEMLRENPQFEQLYEAYKKGSYKLKNDPRVTQVGRFIRKYSFDEVPQLINVFKGDMSLVGPRAYYPDELRNQQKKYPHTQDSVKIVLSVKPGITGYWQVSGRSEINFDKRIEMDARYSLRSLHHHQNPLGNDLRQRSVVNH
;
A
#
# COMPACT_ATOMS: atom_id res chain seq x y z
N MET A 1 -19.95 -3.92 -4.50
CA MET A 1 -19.50 -3.54 -3.14
C MET A 1 -20.07 -2.16 -2.84
N SER A 2 -20.85 -2.04 -1.77
CA SER A 2 -21.38 -0.75 -1.29
C SER A 2 -20.29 -0.05 -0.47
N TYR A 3 -19.99 1.21 -0.79
CA TYR A 3 -19.00 2.04 -0.09
C TYR A 3 -19.73 2.95 0.89
N THR A 4 -19.18 3.16 2.08
CA THR A 4 -19.67 4.19 2.99
C THR A 4 -19.18 5.54 2.47
N GLU A 5 -20.09 6.42 2.03
CA GLU A 5 -19.74 7.81 1.76
C GLU A 5 -19.41 8.52 3.06
N VAL A 6 -18.14 8.53 3.42
CA VAL A 6 -17.66 9.48 4.43
C VAL A 6 -17.62 10.84 3.75
N LYS A 7 -18.59 11.72 4.04
CA LYS A 7 -18.61 13.10 3.53
C LYS A 7 -17.32 13.80 3.95
N LYS A 8 -16.48 14.09 2.96
CA LYS A 8 -15.22 14.81 3.17
C LYS A 8 -15.44 16.28 2.91
N SER A 9 -14.73 17.13 3.65
CA SER A 9 -14.62 18.52 3.25
C SER A 9 -13.92 18.58 1.88
N ILE A 10 -14.60 19.14 0.88
CA ILE A 10 -14.05 19.35 -0.46
C ILE A 10 -12.74 20.14 -0.37
N PHE A 11 -12.69 21.10 0.56
CA PHE A 11 -11.48 21.88 0.85
C PHE A 11 -10.31 21.00 1.27
N TYR A 12 -10.52 20.06 2.19
CA TYR A 12 -9.47 19.13 2.64
C TYR A 12 -8.96 18.26 1.49
N GLU A 13 -9.85 17.64 0.70
CA GLU A 13 -9.41 16.80 -0.42
C GLU A 13 -8.60 17.61 -1.46
N THR A 14 -9.00 18.85 -1.73
CA THR A 14 -8.30 19.73 -2.68
C THR A 14 -6.92 20.14 -2.16
N VAL A 15 -6.82 20.60 -0.91
CA VAL A 15 -5.53 20.97 -0.29
C VAL A 15 -4.61 19.76 -0.20
N LYS A 16 -5.13 18.62 0.27
CA LYS A 16 -4.36 17.38 0.36
C LYS A 16 -3.84 16.94 -1.00
N ARG A 17 -4.67 17.06 -2.05
CA ARG A 17 -4.27 16.74 -3.42
C ARG A 17 -3.18 17.67 -3.94
N PHE A 18 -3.29 18.96 -3.67
CA PHE A 18 -2.29 19.96 -4.07
C PHE A 18 -0.94 19.69 -3.39
N MET A 19 -0.94 19.43 -2.08
CA MET A 19 0.26 19.01 -1.35
C MET A 19 0.87 17.74 -1.94
N ASP A 20 0.06 16.72 -2.24
CA ASP A 20 0.55 15.48 -2.85
C ASP A 20 1.27 15.74 -4.18
N ILE A 21 0.74 16.63 -5.02
CA ILE A 21 1.38 16.97 -6.31
C ILE A 21 2.71 17.68 -6.08
N ILE A 22 2.74 18.73 -5.26
CA ILE A 22 3.96 19.51 -5.00
C ILE A 22 5.05 18.63 -4.40
N PHE A 23 4.76 17.94 -3.31
CA PHE A 23 5.77 17.14 -2.61
C PHE A 23 6.20 15.92 -3.43
N SER A 24 5.29 15.28 -4.17
CA SER A 24 5.72 14.18 -5.06
C SER A 24 6.62 14.67 -6.18
N LEU A 25 6.37 15.86 -6.76
CA LEU A 25 7.23 16.46 -7.76
C LEU A 25 8.61 16.82 -7.19
N MET A 26 8.65 17.47 -6.01
CA MET A 26 9.90 17.78 -5.32
C MET A 26 10.73 16.52 -5.03
N LEU A 27 10.08 15.46 -4.53
CA LEU A 27 10.74 14.19 -4.25
C LEU A 27 11.22 13.50 -5.53
N LEU A 28 10.47 13.56 -6.63
CA LEU A 28 10.91 13.03 -7.92
C LEU A 28 12.18 13.72 -8.42
N ILE A 29 12.26 15.05 -8.30
CA ILE A 29 13.45 15.83 -8.66
C ILE A 29 14.62 15.47 -7.75
N PHE A 30 14.40 15.45 -6.43
CA PHE A 30 15.43 15.11 -5.45
C PHE A 30 15.99 13.70 -5.63
N PHE A 31 15.11 12.71 -5.86
CA PHE A 31 15.51 11.32 -6.09
C PHE A 31 15.91 11.02 -7.53
N PHE A 32 15.93 12.00 -8.44
CA PHE A 32 16.25 11.77 -9.85
C PHE A 32 17.61 11.08 -10.08
N PRO A 33 18.72 11.47 -9.40
CA PRO A 33 19.98 10.76 -9.51
C PRO A 33 19.90 9.30 -9.05
N VAL A 34 19.14 9.04 -7.98
CA VAL A 34 18.93 7.69 -7.44
C VAL A 34 18.11 6.84 -8.40
N ILE A 35 17.06 7.42 -9.02
CA ILE A 35 16.23 6.75 -10.02
C ILE A 35 17.09 6.26 -11.19
N ILE A 36 17.99 7.11 -11.72
CA ILE A 36 18.91 6.74 -12.80
C ILE A 36 19.89 5.66 -12.34
N GLY A 37 20.54 5.85 -11.20
CA GLY A 37 21.52 4.88 -10.68
C GLY A 37 20.92 3.50 -10.46
N VAL A 38 19.73 3.43 -9.87
CA VAL A 38 18.99 2.18 -9.67
C VAL A 38 18.56 1.56 -11.00
N ALA A 39 18.08 2.37 -11.95
CA ALA A 39 17.70 1.88 -13.28
C ALA A 39 18.87 1.24 -14.02
N ILE A 40 20.05 1.86 -13.99
CA ILE A 40 21.28 1.31 -14.58
C ILE A 40 21.68 0.01 -13.87
N ALA A 41 21.70 0.00 -12.53
CA ALA A 41 22.05 -1.19 -11.75
C ALA A 41 21.14 -2.38 -12.05
N ILE A 42 19.83 -2.16 -12.25
CA ILE A 42 18.87 -3.19 -12.64
C ILE A 42 19.19 -3.74 -14.04
N LYS A 43 19.50 -2.86 -15.00
CA LYS A 43 19.76 -3.26 -16.39
C LYS A 43 21.07 -4.02 -16.55
N ILE A 44 22.08 -3.70 -15.75
CA ILE A 44 23.36 -4.43 -15.74
C ILE A 44 23.18 -5.80 -15.06
N ASN A 45 22.45 -5.87 -13.94
CA ASN A 45 22.36 -7.09 -13.15
C ASN A 45 21.39 -8.15 -13.72
N SER A 46 20.34 -7.77 -14.45
CA SER A 46 19.43 -8.73 -15.08
C SER A 46 18.74 -8.21 -16.34
N ALA A 47 18.52 -9.10 -17.31
CA ALA A 47 17.77 -8.79 -18.54
C ALA A 47 16.31 -8.39 -18.24
N GLY A 48 15.72 -7.53 -19.08
CA GLY A 48 14.31 -7.13 -19.04
C GLY A 48 14.05 -5.67 -18.57
N PRO A 49 12.81 -5.34 -18.16
CA PRO A 49 12.38 -3.97 -17.85
C PRO A 49 12.89 -3.46 -16.49
N ILE A 50 13.03 -2.13 -16.37
CA ILE A 50 13.45 -1.45 -15.13
C ILE A 50 12.34 -1.50 -14.05
N LEU A 51 11.10 -1.27 -14.48
CA LEU A 51 9.95 -1.36 -13.58
C LEU A 51 9.49 -2.81 -13.44
N ALA A 52 9.10 -3.17 -12.23
CA ALA A 52 8.54 -4.47 -11.94
C ALA A 52 7.21 -4.63 -12.67
N ASP A 53 6.99 -5.81 -13.25
CA ASP A 53 5.65 -6.20 -13.65
C ASP A 53 4.90 -6.75 -12.43
N THR A 54 3.98 -5.94 -11.92
CA THR A 54 3.22 -6.23 -10.70
C THR A 54 1.73 -6.24 -11.01
N PRO A 55 0.96 -7.20 -10.48
CA PRO A 55 -0.49 -7.17 -10.55
C PRO A 55 -1.05 -5.85 -10.02
N GLN A 56 -2.21 -5.45 -10.57
CA GLN A 56 -2.89 -4.24 -10.13
C GLN A 56 -3.27 -4.30 -8.65
N ARG A 57 -3.39 -3.12 -8.04
CA ARG A 57 -3.79 -2.92 -6.65
C ARG A 57 -5.17 -2.28 -6.57
N VAL A 58 -5.84 -2.50 -5.46
CA VAL A 58 -7.11 -1.84 -5.14
C VAL A 58 -6.84 -0.43 -4.62
N GLY A 59 -7.38 0.59 -5.29
CA GLY A 59 -7.29 2.00 -4.93
C GLY A 59 -8.60 2.58 -4.39
N LYS A 60 -8.72 3.92 -4.40
CA LYS A 60 -9.92 4.64 -3.96
C LYS A 60 -11.16 4.14 -4.72
N ASN A 61 -12.25 3.94 -3.99
CA ASN A 61 -13.54 3.41 -4.45
C ASN A 61 -13.42 2.06 -5.15
N GLY A 62 -12.43 1.24 -4.75
CA GLY A 62 -12.20 -0.09 -5.32
C GLY A 62 -11.59 -0.08 -6.72
N LYS A 63 -11.26 1.09 -7.30
CA LYS A 63 -10.69 1.19 -8.64
C LYS A 63 -9.31 0.55 -8.68
N LEU A 64 -9.09 -0.33 -9.65
CA LEU A 64 -7.79 -0.96 -9.86
C LEU A 64 -6.80 0.02 -10.50
N PHE A 65 -5.56 -0.01 -10.05
CA PHE A 65 -4.48 0.79 -10.63
C PHE A 65 -3.16 0.03 -10.67
N LYS A 66 -2.26 0.45 -11.57
CA LYS A 66 -0.90 -0.08 -11.68
C LYS A 66 0.03 0.67 -10.72
N MET A 67 0.52 -0.03 -9.71
CA MET A 67 1.47 0.50 -8.74
C MET A 67 2.89 0.35 -9.28
N TYR A 68 3.61 1.46 -9.46
CA TYR A 68 4.97 1.43 -10.00
C TYR A 68 5.97 1.04 -8.92
N LYS A 69 6.84 0.07 -9.21
CA LYS A 69 7.99 -0.28 -8.37
C LYS A 69 9.20 -0.55 -9.24
N PHE A 70 10.41 -0.33 -8.73
CA PHE A 70 11.58 -0.86 -9.41
C PHE A 70 11.61 -2.38 -9.31
N ARG A 71 12.11 -3.02 -10.37
CA ARG A 71 12.29 -4.45 -10.40
C ARG A 71 13.41 -4.87 -9.45
N SER A 72 13.04 -5.66 -8.45
CA SER A 72 13.98 -6.27 -7.49
C SER A 72 14.06 -7.80 -7.63
N MET A 73 13.32 -8.37 -8.57
CA MET A 73 13.29 -9.81 -8.83
C MET A 73 13.70 -10.10 -10.28
N ILE A 74 14.01 -11.35 -10.56
CA ILE A 74 14.17 -11.84 -11.94
C ILE A 74 12.90 -11.59 -12.76
N GLN A 75 13.06 -11.56 -14.09
CA GLN A 75 11.92 -11.42 -15.00
C GLN A 75 10.93 -12.58 -14.77
N ASN A 76 9.62 -12.29 -14.91
CA ASN A 76 8.52 -13.23 -14.74
C ASN A 76 8.43 -13.90 -13.35
N ALA A 77 9.07 -13.33 -12.32
CA ALA A 77 9.07 -13.90 -10.97
C ALA A 77 7.67 -14.18 -10.38
N HIS A 78 6.66 -13.37 -10.72
CA HIS A 78 5.28 -13.58 -10.25
C HIS A 78 4.60 -14.78 -10.93
N GLU A 79 4.78 -14.92 -12.24
CA GLU A 79 4.28 -16.06 -13.02
C GLU A 79 4.99 -17.35 -12.58
N MET A 80 6.32 -17.31 -12.48
CA MET A 80 7.12 -18.46 -12.02
C MET A 80 6.67 -18.99 -10.67
N LEU A 81 6.32 -18.12 -9.70
CA LEU A 81 5.84 -18.59 -8.39
C LEU A 81 4.48 -19.29 -8.47
N ARG A 82 3.62 -18.89 -9.40
CA ARG A 82 2.26 -19.44 -9.51
C ARG A 82 2.16 -20.67 -10.41
N GLU A 83 2.97 -20.70 -11.45
CA GLU A 83 2.80 -21.65 -12.56
C GLU A 83 3.87 -22.73 -12.59
N ASN A 84 5.02 -22.53 -11.93
CA ASN A 84 6.07 -23.53 -11.90
C ASN A 84 5.85 -24.50 -10.72
N PRO A 85 5.69 -25.81 -10.97
CA PRO A 85 5.53 -26.82 -9.92
C PRO A 85 6.67 -26.83 -8.88
N GLN A 86 7.88 -26.45 -9.27
CA GLN A 86 9.03 -26.37 -8.36
C GLN A 86 8.87 -25.30 -7.28
N PHE A 87 8.00 -24.31 -7.51
CA PHE A 87 7.71 -23.23 -6.56
C PHE A 87 6.40 -23.44 -5.79
N GLU A 88 5.72 -24.58 -5.92
CA GLU A 88 4.43 -24.81 -5.26
C GLU A 88 4.51 -24.67 -3.74
N GLN A 89 5.49 -25.30 -3.11
CA GLN A 89 5.73 -25.17 -1.66
C GLN A 89 6.04 -23.71 -1.26
N LEU A 90 6.78 -22.99 -2.11
CA LEU A 90 7.10 -21.58 -1.90
C LEU A 90 5.86 -20.70 -2.03
N TYR A 91 4.95 -21.02 -2.95
CA TYR A 91 3.69 -20.32 -3.15
C TYR A 91 2.72 -20.52 -1.98
N GLU A 92 2.64 -21.74 -1.44
CA GLU A 92 1.88 -22.01 -0.21
C GLU A 92 2.45 -21.24 0.98
N ALA A 93 3.78 -21.22 1.14
CA ALA A 93 4.44 -20.41 2.16
C ALA A 93 4.17 -18.92 1.97
N TYR A 94 4.17 -18.42 0.73
CA TYR A 94 3.84 -17.03 0.39
C TYR A 94 2.42 -16.66 0.81
N LYS A 95 1.43 -17.51 0.54
CA LYS A 95 0.03 -17.30 0.97
C LYS A 95 -0.11 -17.30 2.49
N LYS A 96 0.56 -18.24 3.19
CA LYS A 96 0.56 -18.32 4.66
C LYS A 96 1.27 -17.13 5.31
N GLY A 97 2.37 -16.67 4.72
CA GLY A 97 3.22 -15.57 5.21
C GLY A 97 2.67 -14.16 4.93
N SER A 98 1.36 -14.00 4.79
CA SER A 98 0.74 -12.71 4.42
C SER A 98 1.31 -12.09 3.14
N TYR A 99 1.51 -12.92 2.11
CA TYR A 99 2.03 -12.50 0.81
C TYR A 99 3.44 -11.91 0.90
N LYS A 100 4.26 -12.47 1.80
CA LYS A 100 5.69 -12.16 1.97
C LYS A 100 6.48 -13.45 2.20
N LEU A 101 7.69 -13.49 1.66
CA LEU A 101 8.68 -14.54 1.91
C LEU A 101 9.92 -13.89 2.52
N LYS A 102 10.48 -14.49 3.58
CA LYS A 102 11.71 -13.99 4.21
C LYS A 102 12.93 -14.16 3.30
N ASN A 103 13.13 -15.37 2.77
CA ASN A 103 14.22 -15.71 1.86
C ASN A 103 13.66 -16.10 0.50
N ASP A 104 13.45 -15.09 -0.35
CA ASP A 104 12.86 -15.29 -1.67
C ASP A 104 13.96 -15.46 -2.73
N PRO A 105 14.13 -16.66 -3.31
CA PRO A 105 15.21 -16.95 -4.26
C PRO A 105 15.07 -16.18 -5.59
N ARG A 106 13.90 -15.57 -5.84
CA ARG A 106 13.64 -14.79 -7.06
C ARG A 106 14.24 -13.39 -6.99
N VAL A 107 14.72 -12.95 -5.82
CA VAL A 107 15.27 -11.61 -5.59
C VAL A 107 16.72 -11.56 -6.08
N THR A 108 17.03 -10.58 -6.93
CA THR A 108 18.40 -10.43 -7.46
C THR A 108 19.36 -9.83 -6.43
N GLN A 109 20.67 -9.89 -6.67
CA GLN A 109 21.66 -9.30 -5.78
C GLN A 109 21.45 -7.79 -5.62
N VAL A 110 21.31 -7.06 -6.73
CA VAL A 110 20.91 -5.64 -6.74
C VAL A 110 19.53 -5.45 -6.11
N GLY A 111 18.59 -6.36 -6.37
CA GLY A 111 17.25 -6.35 -5.78
C GLY A 111 17.24 -6.38 -4.26
N ARG A 112 18.18 -7.10 -3.63
CA ARG A 112 18.37 -7.10 -2.17
C ARG A 112 18.77 -5.72 -1.66
N PHE A 113 19.69 -5.03 -2.33
CA PHE A 113 20.08 -3.66 -1.99
C PHE A 113 18.89 -2.70 -2.14
N ILE A 114 18.20 -2.75 -3.28
CA ILE A 114 17.04 -1.89 -3.57
C ILE A 114 15.99 -2.04 -2.46
N ARG A 115 15.66 -3.27 -2.05
CA ARG A 115 14.68 -3.53 -0.98
C ARG A 115 15.15 -3.09 0.39
N LYS A 116 16.44 -3.28 0.70
CA LYS A 116 17.03 -2.92 1.99
C LYS A 116 16.87 -1.42 2.28
N TYR A 117 17.01 -0.59 1.25
CA TYR A 117 16.87 0.87 1.35
C TYR A 117 15.50 1.38 0.85
N SER A 118 14.55 0.48 0.58
CA SER A 118 13.21 0.81 0.06
C SER A 118 13.21 1.65 -1.22
N PHE A 119 14.30 1.60 -1.99
CA PHE A 119 14.37 2.32 -3.27
C PHE A 119 13.37 1.76 -4.28
N ASP A 120 12.88 0.52 -4.11
CA ASP A 120 11.86 -0.07 -4.99
C ASP A 120 10.54 0.70 -4.99
N GLU A 121 10.31 1.57 -4.00
CA GLU A 121 9.07 2.33 -3.85
C GLU A 121 9.14 3.73 -4.43
N VAL A 122 10.33 4.23 -4.77
CA VAL A 122 10.51 5.58 -5.36
C VAL A 122 9.64 5.80 -6.60
N PRO A 123 9.48 4.85 -7.54
CA PRO A 123 8.59 5.03 -8.68
C PRO A 123 7.12 5.28 -8.34
N GLN A 124 6.66 4.93 -7.12
CA GLN A 124 5.30 5.20 -6.65
C GLN A 124 5.01 6.70 -6.53
N LEU A 125 6.03 7.55 -6.45
CA LEU A 125 5.85 9.00 -6.52
C LEU A 125 5.15 9.44 -7.82
N ILE A 126 5.33 8.68 -8.91
CA ILE A 126 4.60 8.89 -10.16
C ILE A 126 3.10 8.59 -9.98
N ASN A 127 2.73 7.55 -9.22
CA ASN A 127 1.33 7.26 -8.90
C ASN A 127 0.71 8.36 -8.04
N VAL A 128 1.48 8.93 -7.12
CA VAL A 128 1.03 10.09 -6.33
C VAL A 128 0.81 11.28 -7.24
N PHE A 129 1.78 11.60 -8.10
CA PHE A 129 1.65 12.70 -9.06
C PHE A 129 0.44 12.52 -9.99
N LYS A 130 0.19 11.31 -10.52
CA LYS A 130 -1.00 10.98 -11.34
C LYS A 130 -2.31 11.02 -10.57
N GLY A 131 -2.25 10.86 -9.25
CA GLY A 131 -3.40 10.88 -8.36
C GLY A 131 -4.05 9.51 -8.12
N ASP A 132 -3.38 8.42 -8.48
CA ASP A 132 -3.78 7.05 -8.09
C ASP A 132 -3.52 6.81 -6.59
N MET A 133 -2.45 7.42 -6.07
CA MET A 133 -2.00 7.31 -4.68
C MET A 133 -1.92 8.70 -4.01
N SER A 134 -1.65 8.69 -2.72
CA SER A 134 -1.27 9.82 -1.89
C SER A 134 0.11 9.57 -1.26
N LEU A 135 0.82 10.62 -0.79
CA LEU A 135 2.04 10.41 -0.01
C LEU A 135 1.75 9.65 1.28
N VAL A 136 0.66 10.02 1.95
CA VAL A 136 0.21 9.42 3.22
C VAL A 136 -1.21 8.91 3.07
N GLY A 137 -1.40 7.62 3.31
CA GLY A 137 -2.68 6.94 3.17
C GLY A 137 -2.58 5.45 3.56
N PRO A 138 -3.70 4.71 3.55
CA PRO A 138 -3.68 3.29 3.87
C PRO A 138 -2.92 2.46 2.83
N ARG A 139 -2.52 1.25 3.21
CA ARG A 139 -1.82 0.35 2.28
C ARG A 139 -2.68 -0.01 1.06
N ALA A 140 -2.08 -0.03 -0.13
CA ALA A 140 -2.69 -0.63 -1.31
C ALA A 140 -2.61 -2.17 -1.26
N TYR A 141 -3.75 -2.86 -1.32
CA TYR A 141 -3.83 -4.33 -1.26
C TYR A 141 -3.98 -4.94 -2.64
N TYR A 142 -3.54 -6.20 -2.81
CA TYR A 142 -3.94 -6.96 -3.99
C TYR A 142 -5.44 -7.33 -3.90
N PRO A 143 -6.16 -7.44 -5.03
CA PRO A 143 -7.58 -7.81 -5.01
C PRO A 143 -7.86 -9.17 -4.36
N ASP A 144 -7.02 -10.17 -4.63
CA ASP A 144 -7.10 -11.51 -4.06
C ASP A 144 -6.71 -11.53 -2.58
N GLU A 145 -5.64 -10.82 -2.20
CA GLU A 145 -5.23 -10.62 -0.81
C GLU A 145 -6.40 -10.04 0.01
N LEU A 146 -7.00 -8.93 -0.46
CA LEU A 146 -8.08 -8.27 0.26
C LEU A 146 -9.31 -9.20 0.41
N ARG A 147 -9.69 -9.90 -0.66
CA ARG A 147 -10.81 -10.86 -0.65
C ARG A 147 -10.57 -12.00 0.34
N ASN A 148 -9.38 -12.60 0.34
CA ASN A 148 -9.05 -13.71 1.22
C ASN A 148 -9.00 -13.27 2.69
N GLN A 149 -8.44 -12.09 2.96
CA GLN A 149 -8.38 -11.52 4.30
C GLN A 149 -9.78 -11.16 4.83
N GLN A 150 -10.68 -10.63 3.99
CA GLN A 150 -12.07 -10.37 4.39
C GLN A 150 -12.86 -11.65 4.69
N LYS A 151 -12.58 -12.75 3.99
CA LYS A 151 -13.15 -14.07 4.33
C LYS A 151 -12.62 -14.58 5.67
N LYS A 152 -11.33 -14.41 5.92
CA LYS A 152 -10.68 -14.83 7.18
C LYS A 152 -11.10 -13.98 8.39
N TYR A 153 -11.33 -12.69 8.18
CA TYR A 153 -11.71 -11.73 9.21
C TYR A 153 -12.99 -10.97 8.84
N PRO A 154 -14.18 -11.61 8.91
CA PRO A 154 -15.43 -11.01 8.46
C PRO A 154 -15.81 -9.70 9.17
N HIS A 155 -15.39 -9.52 10.41
CA HIS A 155 -15.62 -8.31 11.20
C HIS A 155 -14.92 -7.05 10.64
N THR A 156 -14.01 -7.20 9.67
CA THR A 156 -13.25 -6.08 9.09
C THR A 156 -13.95 -5.36 7.94
N GLN A 157 -15.16 -5.79 7.55
CA GLN A 157 -15.84 -5.28 6.35
C GLN A 157 -15.99 -3.75 6.34
N ASP A 158 -16.39 -3.14 7.46
CA ASP A 158 -16.58 -1.69 7.51
C ASP A 158 -15.26 -0.94 7.51
N SER A 159 -14.23 -1.46 8.19
CA SER A 159 -12.86 -0.93 8.11
C SER A 159 -12.34 -0.93 6.66
N VAL A 160 -12.61 -1.99 5.90
CA VAL A 160 -12.24 -2.06 4.49
C VAL A 160 -12.98 -1.01 3.66
N LYS A 161 -14.30 -0.82 3.86
CA LYS A 161 -15.07 0.22 3.14
C LYS A 161 -14.48 1.61 3.39
N ILE A 162 -14.12 1.91 4.64
CA ILE A 162 -13.52 3.19 5.03
C ILE A 162 -12.16 3.36 4.35
N VAL A 163 -11.29 2.35 4.41
CA VAL A 163 -9.96 2.39 3.78
C VAL A 163 -10.05 2.60 2.27
N LEU A 164 -11.02 1.97 1.61
CA LEU A 164 -11.25 2.15 0.18
C LEU A 164 -11.87 3.50 -0.16
N SER A 165 -12.38 4.28 0.79
CA SER A 165 -12.93 5.64 0.53
C SER A 165 -11.85 6.71 0.32
N VAL A 166 -10.58 6.39 0.64
CA VAL A 166 -9.42 7.29 0.50
C VAL A 166 -8.41 6.71 -0.50
N LYS A 167 -7.50 7.56 -0.99
CA LYS A 167 -6.40 7.08 -1.84
C LYS A 167 -5.39 6.32 -0.98
N PRO A 168 -4.86 5.18 -1.46
CA PRO A 168 -3.79 4.50 -0.76
C PRO A 168 -2.51 5.36 -0.71
N GLY A 169 -1.69 5.12 0.30
CA GLY A 169 -0.46 5.85 0.58
C GLY A 169 0.80 5.12 0.13
N ILE A 170 1.88 5.88 -0.14
CA ILE A 170 3.25 5.32 -0.13
C ILE A 170 3.59 4.89 1.31
N THR A 171 3.33 5.77 2.27
CA THR A 171 3.37 5.46 3.70
C THR A 171 2.00 5.62 4.33
N GLY A 172 1.81 5.04 5.51
CA GLY A 172 0.54 4.98 6.21
C GLY A 172 0.74 4.92 7.72
N TYR A 173 -0.32 5.22 8.46
CA TYR A 173 -0.27 5.33 9.93
C TYR A 173 0.28 4.06 10.58
N TRP A 174 -0.16 2.88 10.15
CA TRP A 174 0.35 1.63 10.71
C TRP A 174 1.84 1.41 10.39
N GLN A 175 2.31 1.80 9.20
CA GLN A 175 3.70 1.61 8.76
C GLN A 175 4.67 2.39 9.65
N VAL A 176 4.27 3.59 10.09
CA VAL A 176 5.08 4.45 10.97
C VAL A 176 4.86 4.19 12.45
N SER A 177 3.85 3.40 12.83
CA SER A 177 3.51 3.15 14.24
C SER A 177 4.44 2.17 14.98
N GLY A 178 5.52 1.69 14.34
CA GLY A 178 6.52 0.81 14.95
C GLY A 178 6.06 -0.64 15.19
N ARG A 179 4.88 -1.01 14.73
CA ARG A 179 4.31 -2.36 14.92
C ARG A 179 4.53 -3.21 13.67
N SER A 180 5.67 -3.88 13.59
CA SER A 180 6.10 -4.68 12.44
C SER A 180 5.28 -5.97 12.25
N GLU A 181 4.74 -6.52 13.33
CA GLU A 181 4.06 -7.83 13.38
C GLU A 181 2.56 -7.66 13.75
N ILE A 182 1.81 -6.84 12.99
CA ILE A 182 0.34 -6.78 13.15
C ILE A 182 -0.36 -7.59 12.06
N ASN A 183 -1.29 -8.45 12.49
CA ASN A 183 -2.29 -9.10 11.66
C ASN A 183 -3.15 -8.11 10.85
N PHE A 184 -3.76 -8.63 9.78
CA PHE A 184 -4.56 -7.83 8.84
C PHE A 184 -5.71 -7.05 9.52
N ASP A 185 -6.44 -7.71 10.42
CA ASP A 185 -7.60 -7.15 11.14
C ASP A 185 -7.24 -5.87 11.91
N LYS A 186 -6.17 -5.92 12.68
CA LYS A 186 -5.70 -4.76 13.44
C LYS A 186 -5.07 -3.69 12.54
N ARG A 187 -4.39 -4.09 11.46
CA ARG A 187 -3.84 -3.15 10.47
C ARG A 187 -4.94 -2.34 9.79
N ILE A 188 -5.98 -3.01 9.30
CA ILE A 188 -7.07 -2.36 8.57
C ILE A 188 -7.93 -1.49 9.50
N GLU A 189 -8.12 -1.88 10.76
CA GLU A 189 -8.76 -1.04 11.79
C GLU A 189 -7.95 0.24 12.06
N MET A 190 -6.62 0.15 12.15
CA MET A 190 -5.75 1.31 12.34
C MET A 190 -5.81 2.26 11.15
N ASP A 191 -5.74 1.72 9.93
CA ASP A 191 -5.84 2.50 8.70
C ASP A 191 -7.23 3.15 8.53
N ALA A 192 -8.30 2.45 8.90
CA ALA A 192 -9.66 3.00 8.92
C ALA A 192 -9.78 4.15 9.92
N ARG A 193 -9.25 3.99 11.14
CA ARG A 193 -9.26 5.04 12.17
C ARG A 193 -8.48 6.28 11.75
N TYR A 194 -7.30 6.10 11.14
CA TYR A 194 -6.52 7.20 10.58
C TYR A 194 -7.30 7.92 9.49
N SER A 195 -7.89 7.14 8.58
CA SER A 195 -8.72 7.66 7.49
C SER A 195 -9.86 8.50 8.06
N LEU A 196 -10.63 8.01 9.04
CA LEU A 196 -11.67 8.78 9.71
C LEU A 196 -11.17 10.05 10.40
N ARG A 197 -10.07 10.00 11.17
CA ARG A 197 -9.55 11.21 11.85
C ARG A 197 -9.14 12.29 10.87
N SER A 198 -8.53 11.91 9.76
CA SER A 198 -8.17 12.85 8.69
C SER A 198 -9.41 13.50 8.05
N LEU A 199 -10.60 12.94 8.27
CA LEU A 199 -11.88 13.43 7.78
C LEU A 199 -12.60 14.32 8.80
N HIS A 200 -12.41 14.08 10.11
CA HIS A 200 -13.12 14.79 11.18
C HIS A 200 -12.37 16.00 11.77
N HIS A 201 -11.05 16.10 11.62
CA HIS A 201 -10.27 17.21 12.22
C HIS A 201 -10.61 18.61 11.71
N HIS A 202 -11.45 18.74 10.68
CA HIS A 202 -11.95 20.04 10.19
C HIS A 202 -13.41 20.33 10.54
N GLN A 203 -14.04 19.54 11.43
CA GLN A 203 -15.38 19.84 11.94
C GLN A 203 -15.46 20.02 13.47
N ASN A 204 -14.39 19.83 14.24
CA ASN A 204 -14.37 20.27 15.65
C ASN A 204 -12.94 20.24 16.27
N PRO A 205 -12.42 21.36 16.84
CA PRO A 205 -11.19 21.33 17.64
C PRO A 205 -11.38 20.78 19.07
N LEU A 206 -12.62 20.49 19.49
CA LEU A 206 -12.95 20.02 20.84
C LEU A 206 -13.95 18.87 20.73
N GLY A 207 -13.59 17.69 21.24
CA GLY A 207 -14.49 16.53 21.24
C GLY A 207 -13.81 15.19 21.53
N ASN A 208 -13.32 15.02 22.75
CA ASN A 208 -13.16 13.71 23.36
C ASN A 208 -14.55 13.09 23.50
N ASP A 209 -14.97 12.18 22.61
CA ASP A 209 -16.05 11.25 22.97
C ASP A 209 -16.08 9.96 22.15
N LEU A 210 -15.12 9.07 22.42
CA LEU A 210 -15.22 7.65 22.05
C LEU A 210 -15.10 6.75 23.28
N ARG A 211 -15.63 7.21 24.42
CA ARG A 211 -15.82 6.38 25.61
C ARG A 211 -17.19 6.63 26.20
N GLN A 212 -18.21 5.98 25.65
CA GLN A 212 -19.33 5.39 26.39
C GLN A 212 -20.39 4.92 25.39
N ARG A 213 -20.43 3.61 25.15
CA ARG A 213 -21.64 2.84 24.82
C ARG A 213 -21.30 1.36 24.83
N SER A 214 -21.01 0.86 26.03
CA SER A 214 -20.93 -0.57 26.31
C SER A 214 -21.07 -0.86 27.81
N VAL A 215 -22.07 -0.27 28.49
CA VAL A 215 -22.66 -0.79 29.74
C VAL A 215 -24.02 -0.12 29.89
N VAL A 216 -25.12 -0.86 29.68
CA VAL A 216 -26.21 -1.02 30.66
C VAL A 216 -26.95 -2.29 30.24
N ASN A 217 -26.70 -3.36 30.98
CA ASN A 217 -27.63 -4.47 31.16
C ASN A 217 -28.79 -3.95 32.00
N HIS A 218 -30.03 -4.09 31.52
CA HIS A 218 -31.20 -4.65 32.22
C HIS A 218 -32.38 -4.66 31.26
#